data_AF-T1GCL9-F1
#
_entry.id   AF-T1GCL9-F1
#
_cell.length_a   1.000
_cell.length_b   1.000
_cell.length_c   1.000
_cell.angle_alpha   90.00
_cell.angle_beta   90.00
_cell.angle_gamma   90.00
#
_symmetry.space_group_name_H-M   'P 1'
#
loop_
_entity.id
_entity.type
_entity.pdbx_description
1 polymer ?
#
loop_
_entity_poly.entity_id
_entity_poly.type
_entity_poly.pdbx_seq_one_letter_code
_entity_poly.pdbx_strand_id
1 'polypeptide(L)'
;MFGIGRIYKLVNNFIQFINGSVQYILEIDNGASYELLKYFDFWTKIVSTTLADDLKLFPLNCEITSNILEKYNLLVIVPKAEYIDSSQYIAKPVSLSLWVLCLVYLIYGSTLLSATFFIIKRDLSTWRTFNQLLRSLMSQSYTSPLPGLQMTTVYLLAMSLEFIMTIFYSTFLGSFLTTYIREPQISILEELKRANMKIMNNGNYLTSAFGYNNIEDVLIEVSFGDREKALLSKNSSYGQIIHSTIWDLSMLAQDYVHLKILF
;
A
#
# COMPACT_ATOMS: atom_id res chain seq x y z
N MET A 1 -0.69 27.84 -3.10
CA MET A 1 -0.88 29.20 -3.65
C MET A 1 -1.78 29.28 -4.91
N PHE A 2 -2.09 28.17 -5.60
CA PHE A 2 -2.82 28.21 -6.88
C PHE A 2 -4.36 28.20 -6.82
N GLY A 3 -4.97 27.82 -5.69
CA GLY A 3 -6.44 27.80 -5.54
C GLY A 3 -7.08 29.19 -5.52
N ILE A 4 -6.44 30.14 -4.83
CA ILE A 4 -6.93 31.52 -4.66
C ILE A 4 -7.03 32.23 -6.02
N GLY A 5 -6.02 32.06 -6.88
CA GLY A 5 -6.02 32.69 -8.21
C GLY A 5 -7.11 32.15 -9.14
N ARG A 6 -7.45 30.86 -9.03
CA ARG A 6 -8.48 30.23 -9.86
C ARG A 6 -9.88 30.70 -9.49
N ILE A 7 -10.21 30.71 -8.21
CA ILE A 7 -11.51 31.19 -7.71
C ILE A 7 -11.63 32.69 -7.98
N TYR A 8 -10.59 33.46 -7.71
CA TYR A 8 -10.56 34.90 -8.01
C TYR A 8 -10.83 35.18 -9.49
N LYS A 9 -10.20 34.42 -10.39
CA LYS A 9 -10.44 34.54 -11.84
C LYS A 9 -11.89 34.18 -12.22
N LEU A 10 -12.46 33.14 -11.61
CA LEU A 10 -13.85 32.74 -11.86
C LEU A 10 -14.82 33.83 -11.40
N VAL A 11 -14.63 34.34 -10.18
CA VAL A 11 -15.42 35.44 -9.61
C VAL A 11 -15.29 36.69 -10.47
N ASN A 12 -14.07 37.08 -10.87
CA ASN A 12 -13.84 38.24 -11.73
C ASN A 12 -14.51 38.09 -13.11
N ASN A 13 -14.43 36.91 -13.72
CA ASN A 13 -15.12 36.62 -14.99
C ASN A 13 -16.65 36.71 -14.83
N PHE A 14 -17.19 36.22 -13.71
CA PHE A 14 -18.62 36.31 -13.44
C PHE A 14 -19.07 37.77 -13.26
N ILE A 15 -18.31 38.57 -12.51
CA ILE A 15 -18.58 40.00 -12.30
C ILE A 15 -18.57 40.75 -13.64
N GLN A 16 -17.59 40.48 -14.49
CA GLN A 16 -17.51 41.05 -15.84
C GLN A 16 -18.73 40.63 -16.68
N PHE A 17 -19.15 39.37 -16.61
CA PHE A 17 -20.30 38.87 -17.35
C PHE A 17 -21.61 39.58 -16.96
N ILE A 18 -21.82 39.86 -15.67
CA ILE A 18 -23.01 40.57 -15.17
C ILE A 18 -22.88 42.10 -15.23
N ASN A 19 -21.79 42.65 -15.77
CA ASN A 19 -21.43 44.08 -15.71
C ASN A 19 -21.51 44.65 -14.27
N GLY A 20 -21.15 43.85 -13.28
CA GLY A 20 -21.19 44.23 -11.87
C GLY A 20 -19.93 44.97 -11.43
N SER A 21 -19.97 45.51 -10.21
CA SER A 21 -18.78 45.97 -9.50
C SER A 21 -18.71 45.24 -8.15
N VAL A 22 -17.50 44.93 -7.69
CA VAL A 22 -17.29 44.25 -6.41
C VAL A 22 -16.43 45.10 -5.49
N GLN A 23 -16.89 45.20 -4.25
CA GLN A 23 -16.15 45.79 -3.15
C GLN A 23 -15.66 44.65 -2.26
N TYR A 24 -14.35 44.48 -2.16
CA TYR A 24 -13.76 43.51 -1.26
C TYR A 24 -13.75 44.08 0.15
N ILE A 25 -14.52 43.49 1.06
CA ILE A 25 -14.48 43.80 2.49
C ILE A 25 -13.52 42.81 3.14
N LEU A 26 -12.36 43.31 3.56
CA LEU A 26 -11.43 42.56 4.42
C LEU A 26 -11.98 42.63 5.85
N GLU A 27 -12.52 41.52 6.33
CA GLU A 27 -12.91 41.38 7.73
C GLU A 27 -11.64 41.08 8.56
N ILE A 28 -11.05 42.13 9.13
CA ILE A 28 -9.88 42.00 10.01
C ILE A 28 -10.40 41.62 11.40
N ASP A 29 -10.36 40.33 11.70
CA ASP A 29 -10.65 39.82 13.02
C ASP A 29 -9.35 39.79 13.85
N ASN A 30 -9.29 40.58 14.92
CA ASN A 30 -8.10 40.90 15.74
C ASN A 30 -7.60 39.72 16.61
N GLY A 31 -7.36 38.56 16.00
CA GLY A 31 -6.78 37.37 16.62
C GLY A 31 -5.64 36.83 15.78
N ALA A 32 -4.41 37.02 16.26
CA ALA A 32 -3.17 36.73 15.57
C ALA A 32 -3.04 35.26 15.07
N SER A 33 -2.40 35.11 13.91
CA SER A 33 -1.82 33.87 13.32
C SER A 33 -2.73 32.87 12.57
N TYR A 34 -3.88 33.30 12.04
CA TYR A 34 -4.74 32.43 11.20
C TYR A 34 -5.30 33.10 9.92
N GLU A 35 -4.69 34.17 9.40
CA GLU A 35 -5.30 34.96 8.31
C GLU A 35 -5.46 34.20 6.97
N LEU A 36 -4.48 33.40 6.55
CA LEU A 36 -4.62 32.56 5.35
C LEU A 36 -5.64 31.42 5.52
N LEU A 37 -5.78 30.92 6.75
CA LEU A 37 -6.71 29.85 7.13
C LEU A 37 -8.14 30.37 7.26
N LYS A 38 -8.38 31.58 7.76
CA LYS A 38 -9.71 32.22 7.77
C LYS A 38 -10.16 32.61 6.36
N TYR A 39 -9.25 33.03 5.49
CA TYR A 39 -9.57 33.23 4.08
C TYR A 39 -9.94 31.91 3.41
N PHE A 40 -9.16 30.84 3.64
CA PHE A 40 -9.55 29.51 3.16
C PHE A 40 -10.85 29.03 3.80
N ASP A 41 -11.11 29.27 5.09
CA ASP A 41 -12.32 28.84 5.80
C ASP A 41 -13.57 29.64 5.38
N PHE A 42 -13.41 30.92 5.07
CA PHE A 42 -14.44 31.80 4.49
C PHE A 42 -14.75 31.42 3.04
N TRP A 43 -13.73 31.14 2.24
CA TRP A 43 -13.92 30.69 0.85
C TRP A 43 -14.35 29.23 0.76
N THR A 44 -13.92 28.36 1.68
CA THR A 44 -14.50 27.03 1.83
C THR A 44 -15.88 27.12 2.41
N LYS A 45 -16.28 28.14 3.19
CA LYS A 45 -17.69 28.40 3.54
C LYS A 45 -18.50 28.82 2.33
N ILE A 46 -17.98 29.69 1.45
CA ILE A 46 -18.65 30.11 0.20
C ILE A 46 -18.72 28.97 -0.82
N VAL A 47 -17.73 28.07 -0.84
CA VAL A 47 -17.71 26.89 -1.71
C VAL A 47 -18.44 25.71 -1.04
N SER A 48 -18.44 25.57 0.28
CA SER A 48 -19.20 24.54 1.02
C SER A 48 -20.66 24.92 1.26
N THR A 49 -21.05 26.18 1.07
CA THR A 49 -22.47 26.54 0.86
C THR A 49 -23.05 25.94 -0.43
N THR A 50 -22.25 25.25 -1.26
CA THR A 50 -22.75 24.41 -2.35
C THR A 50 -22.76 22.90 -2.03
N LEU A 51 -22.45 22.52 -0.78
CA LEU A 51 -22.40 21.13 -0.32
C LEU A 51 -22.69 21.05 1.19
N ALA A 52 -23.90 21.42 1.62
CA ALA A 52 -24.39 21.02 2.94
C ALA A 52 -25.92 21.19 3.07
N ASP A 53 -26.62 20.05 3.10
CA ASP A 53 -27.92 19.88 3.78
C ASP A 53 -27.83 20.15 5.31
N ASP A 54 -26.69 20.59 5.84
CA ASP A 54 -26.44 20.80 7.27
C ASP A 54 -26.17 22.26 7.70
N LEU A 55 -26.34 23.24 6.80
CA LEU A 55 -26.34 24.66 7.19
C LEU A 55 -27.69 25.12 7.76
N LYS A 56 -28.16 24.46 8.83
CA LYS A 56 -29.28 24.96 9.67
C LYS A 56 -28.89 26.12 10.61
N LEU A 57 -27.69 26.68 10.49
CA LEU A 57 -27.18 27.71 11.41
C LEU A 57 -26.96 29.11 10.79
N PHE A 58 -27.43 29.36 9.56
CA PHE A 58 -27.60 30.73 9.06
C PHE A 58 -29.02 30.92 8.50
N PRO A 59 -29.87 31.76 9.12
CA PRO A 59 -31.22 32.03 8.64
C PRO A 59 -31.16 33.05 7.49
N LEU A 60 -30.60 32.66 6.34
CA LEU A 60 -30.74 33.41 5.11
C LEU A 60 -31.34 32.50 4.05
N ASN A 61 -32.68 32.58 3.95
CA ASN A 61 -33.55 31.95 2.96
C ASN A 61 -33.20 32.41 1.52
N CYS A 62 -32.11 31.93 0.95
CA CYS A 62 -31.79 32.12 -0.47
C CYS A 62 -31.42 30.77 -1.11
N GLU A 63 -32.39 29.87 -1.22
CA GLU A 63 -32.29 28.61 -1.95
C GLU A 63 -32.40 28.83 -3.48
N ILE A 64 -31.42 29.50 -4.07
CA ILE A 64 -31.19 29.39 -5.52
C ILE A 64 -29.74 28.95 -5.70
N THR A 65 -29.53 27.63 -5.64
CA THR A 65 -28.25 27.02 -5.99
C THR A 65 -28.05 27.06 -7.50
N SER A 66 -26.93 27.59 -7.97
CA SER A 66 -26.56 27.54 -9.39
C SER A 66 -26.27 26.11 -9.85
N ASN A 67 -26.23 25.88 -11.17
CA ASN A 67 -25.73 24.63 -11.74
C ASN A 67 -24.33 24.29 -11.20
N ILE A 68 -24.04 22.99 -11.08
CA ILE A 68 -22.76 22.46 -10.60
C ILE A 68 -21.61 23.05 -11.43
N LEU A 69 -20.79 23.87 -10.79
CA LEU A 69 -19.65 24.55 -11.44
C LEU A 69 -18.47 23.60 -11.64
N GLU A 70 -18.24 22.70 -10.68
CA GLU A 70 -17.14 21.73 -10.75
C GLU A 70 -17.49 20.49 -9.94
N LYS A 71 -17.12 19.32 -10.47
CA LYS A 71 -17.24 18.04 -9.78
C LYS A 71 -15.87 17.65 -9.25
N TYR A 72 -15.76 17.52 -7.93
CA TYR A 72 -14.55 17.02 -7.29
C TYR A 72 -14.75 15.59 -6.84
N ASN A 73 -13.72 14.76 -7.06
CA ASN A 73 -13.69 13.41 -6.51
C ASN A 73 -12.83 13.44 -5.24
N LEU A 74 -13.31 12.74 -4.20
CA LEU A 74 -12.53 12.46 -3.00
C LEU A 74 -11.69 11.22 -3.24
N LEU A 75 -10.39 11.33 -3.01
CA LEU A 75 -9.42 10.26 -3.16
C LEU A 75 -8.87 9.90 -1.78
N VAL A 76 -8.77 8.60 -1.50
CA VAL A 76 -7.97 8.12 -0.36
C VAL A 76 -6.55 7.92 -0.86
N ILE A 77 -5.59 8.61 -0.27
CA ILE A 77 -4.17 8.44 -0.53
C ILE A 77 -3.51 7.65 0.60
N VAL A 78 -2.61 6.77 0.22
CA VAL A 78 -1.85 5.90 1.12
C VAL A 78 -0.37 6.10 0.80
N PRO A 79 0.51 6.11 1.82
CA PRO A 79 1.96 6.10 1.60
C PRO A 79 2.38 5.00 0.63
N LYS A 80 3.42 5.25 -0.16
CA LYS A 80 4.04 4.18 -0.97
C LYS A 80 4.61 3.10 -0.06
N ALA A 81 4.46 1.86 -0.49
CA ALA A 81 5.02 0.71 0.19
C ALA A 81 6.53 0.88 0.40
N GLU A 82 6.97 0.55 1.61
CA GLU A 82 8.38 0.64 2.00
C GLU A 82 9.21 -0.42 1.27
N TYR A 83 10.52 -0.17 1.21
CA TYR A 83 11.45 -1.15 0.70
C TYR A 83 11.60 -2.27 1.73
N ILE A 84 11.69 -3.50 1.23
CA ILE A 84 11.88 -4.65 2.10
C ILE A 84 13.32 -4.64 2.61
N ASP A 85 13.52 -5.05 3.86
CA ASP A 85 14.85 -5.20 4.43
C ASP A 85 15.69 -6.21 3.63
N SER A 86 16.96 -5.87 3.40
CA SER A 86 17.91 -6.71 2.66
C SER A 86 18.10 -8.10 3.27
N SER A 87 17.92 -8.24 4.58
CA SER A 87 18.00 -9.52 5.29
C SER A 87 16.92 -10.51 4.84
N GLN A 88 15.77 -10.02 4.38
CA GLN A 88 14.65 -10.85 3.95
C GLN A 88 14.76 -11.29 2.48
N TYR A 89 15.72 -10.75 1.73
CA TYR A 89 15.79 -10.95 0.27
C TYR A 89 16.09 -12.40 -0.14
N ILE A 90 16.74 -13.16 0.75
CA ILE A 90 17.12 -14.55 0.47
C ILE A 90 15.90 -15.47 0.56
N ALA A 91 15.06 -15.31 1.58
CA ALA A 91 13.96 -16.25 1.84
C ALA A 91 12.67 -15.90 1.08
N LYS A 92 12.47 -14.62 0.75
CA LYS A 92 11.23 -14.08 0.16
C LYS A 92 10.91 -14.46 -1.29
N PRO A 93 11.86 -14.78 -2.19
CA PRO A 93 11.55 -15.15 -3.58
C PRO A 93 10.68 -16.41 -3.69
N VAL A 94 10.66 -17.22 -2.63
CA VAL A 94 10.01 -18.53 -2.60
C VAL A 94 8.98 -18.54 -1.48
N SER A 95 7.79 -19.06 -1.78
CA SER A 95 6.72 -19.18 -0.78
C SER A 95 7.12 -20.13 0.35
N LEU A 96 6.57 -19.88 1.55
CA LEU A 96 6.77 -20.77 2.70
C LEU A 96 6.40 -22.23 2.38
N SER A 97 5.39 -22.45 1.54
CA SER A 97 4.96 -23.77 1.10
C SER A 97 6.07 -24.55 0.36
N LEU A 98 6.87 -23.88 -0.47
CA LEU A 98 7.98 -24.50 -1.19
C LEU A 98 9.14 -24.81 -0.24
N TRP A 99 9.42 -23.94 0.73
CA TRP A 99 10.41 -24.23 1.78
C TRP A 99 10.03 -25.46 2.60
N VAL A 100 8.75 -25.56 2.99
CA VAL A 100 8.22 -26.74 3.68
C VAL A 100 8.32 -27.99 2.79
N LEU A 101 8.03 -27.87 1.49
CA LEU A 101 8.14 -28.99 0.55
C LEU A 101 9.59 -29.46 0.39
N CYS A 102 10.58 -28.55 0.36
CA CYS A 102 12.00 -28.89 0.40
C CYS A 102 12.37 -29.64 1.69
N LEU A 103 11.84 -29.21 2.83
CA LEU A 103 12.11 -29.84 4.13
C LEU A 103 11.50 -31.26 4.18
N VAL A 104 10.26 -31.41 3.71
CA VAL A 104 9.59 -32.71 3.57
C VAL A 104 10.36 -33.62 2.62
N TYR A 105 10.84 -33.10 1.49
CA TYR A 105 11.68 -33.83 0.56
C TYR A 105 12.97 -34.33 1.22
N LEU A 106 13.67 -33.50 1.99
CA LEU A 106 14.88 -33.89 2.71
C LEU A 106 14.61 -34.99 3.74
N ILE A 107 13.53 -34.86 4.54
CA ILE A 107 13.16 -35.87 5.53
C ILE A 107 12.79 -37.17 4.83
N TYR A 108 11.84 -37.12 3.90
CA TYR A 108 11.34 -38.31 3.21
C TYR A 108 12.45 -39.01 2.41
N GLY A 109 13.22 -38.25 1.63
CA GLY A 109 14.38 -38.75 0.90
C GLY A 109 15.42 -39.39 1.82
N SER A 110 15.72 -38.76 2.96
CA SER A 110 16.72 -39.30 3.91
C SER A 110 16.27 -40.62 4.53
N THR A 111 14.97 -40.76 4.83
CA THR A 111 14.40 -42.00 5.39
C THR A 111 14.37 -43.12 4.35
N LEU A 112 13.99 -42.84 3.10
CA LEU A 112 14.03 -43.81 2.00
C LEU A 112 15.46 -44.27 1.72
N LEU A 113 16.41 -43.34 1.64
CA LEU A 113 17.83 -43.68 1.49
C LEU A 113 18.30 -44.50 2.70
N SER A 114 17.99 -44.10 3.92
CA SER A 114 18.37 -44.85 5.11
C SER A 114 17.80 -46.29 5.11
N ALA A 115 16.55 -46.47 4.66
CA ALA A 115 15.93 -47.79 4.56
C ALA A 115 16.60 -48.66 3.49
N THR A 116 16.94 -48.09 2.34
CA THR A 116 17.66 -48.81 1.27
C THR A 116 19.08 -49.18 1.70
N PHE A 117 19.79 -48.29 2.42
CA PHE A 117 21.09 -48.59 3.04
C PHE A 117 21.00 -49.70 4.06
N PHE A 118 19.94 -49.73 4.88
CA PHE A 118 19.72 -50.79 5.85
C PHE A 118 19.53 -52.15 5.17
N ILE A 119 18.78 -52.22 4.07
CA ILE A 119 18.56 -53.47 3.33
C ILE A 119 19.87 -53.99 2.72
N ILE A 120 20.71 -53.11 2.17
CA ILE A 120 21.92 -53.53 1.43
C ILE A 120 23.13 -53.75 2.34
N LYS A 121 23.39 -52.84 3.28
CA LYS A 121 24.61 -52.82 4.11
C LYS A 121 24.35 -53.04 5.60
N ARG A 122 23.08 -53.16 6.03
CA ARG A 122 22.68 -53.22 7.45
C ARG A 122 23.19 -52.06 8.31
N ASP A 123 23.39 -50.90 7.69
CA ASP A 123 23.72 -49.65 8.36
C ASP A 123 22.49 -48.73 8.33
N LEU A 124 22.10 -48.21 9.49
CA LEU A 124 20.86 -47.45 9.71
C LEU A 124 21.17 -45.99 10.08
N SER A 125 22.23 -45.42 9.49
CA SER A 125 22.63 -44.04 9.77
C SER A 125 21.80 -43.01 9.01
N THR A 126 20.59 -42.72 9.50
CA THR A 126 19.68 -41.71 8.92
C THR A 126 20.29 -40.30 8.92
N TRP A 127 21.10 -39.97 9.93
CA TRP A 127 21.81 -38.69 9.99
C TRP A 127 22.83 -38.53 8.85
N ARG A 128 23.49 -39.63 8.46
CA ARG A 128 24.46 -39.62 7.37
C ARG A 128 23.77 -39.43 6.03
N THR A 129 22.65 -40.11 5.79
CA THR A 129 21.87 -39.95 4.55
C THR A 129 21.24 -38.56 4.45
N PHE A 130 20.75 -38.01 5.56
CA PHE A 130 20.28 -36.63 5.62
C PHE A 130 21.38 -35.63 5.24
N ASN A 131 22.57 -35.73 5.83
CA ASN A 131 23.69 -34.85 5.49
C ASN A 131 24.17 -35.01 4.05
N GLN A 132 24.10 -36.22 3.49
CA GLN A 132 24.43 -36.46 2.08
C GLN A 132 23.44 -35.77 1.14
N LEU A 133 22.14 -35.89 1.39
CA LEU A 133 21.12 -35.15 0.64
C LEU A 133 21.27 -33.65 0.81
N LEU A 134 21.50 -33.16 2.03
CA LEU A 134 21.71 -31.73 2.27
C LEU A 134 22.93 -31.20 1.50
N ARG A 135 24.04 -31.95 1.48
CA ARG A 135 25.23 -31.60 0.68
C ARG A 135 24.92 -31.60 -0.81
N SER A 136 24.17 -32.60 -1.29
CA SER A 136 23.76 -32.69 -2.70
C SER A 136 22.90 -31.49 -3.11
N LEU A 137 21.91 -31.14 -2.29
CA LEU A 137 21.07 -29.95 -2.48
C LEU A 137 21.88 -28.64 -2.49
N MET A 138 22.96 -28.57 -1.71
CA MET A 138 23.91 -27.45 -1.73
C MET A 138 24.94 -27.54 -2.88
N SER A 139 24.74 -28.44 -3.85
CA SER A 139 25.65 -28.71 -4.97
C SER A 139 27.08 -29.06 -4.55
N GLN A 140 27.26 -29.62 -3.35
CA GLN A 140 28.56 -30.08 -2.87
C GLN A 140 28.81 -31.52 -3.33
N SER A 141 30.06 -31.82 -3.70
CA SER A 141 30.47 -33.16 -4.07
C SER A 141 30.12 -34.17 -2.98
N TYR A 142 29.29 -35.16 -3.32
CA TYR A 142 28.99 -36.29 -2.46
C TYR A 142 29.62 -37.55 -3.03
N THR A 143 30.20 -38.38 -2.16
CA THR A 143 30.71 -39.68 -2.54
C THR A 143 29.55 -40.67 -2.51
N SER A 144 29.08 -41.10 -3.69
CA SER A 144 28.11 -42.20 -3.78
C SER A 144 28.73 -43.45 -3.17
N PRO A 145 28.21 -43.97 -2.05
CA PRO A 145 28.86 -45.07 -1.35
C PRO A 145 28.38 -46.45 -1.87
N LEU A 146 27.59 -46.52 -2.94
CA LEU A 146 26.92 -47.77 -3.37
C LEU A 146 27.13 -48.09 -4.85
N PRO A 147 27.70 -49.27 -5.16
CA PRO A 147 27.65 -49.82 -6.51
C PRO A 147 26.27 -50.45 -6.78
N GLY A 148 25.61 -50.06 -7.88
CA GLY A 148 24.37 -50.68 -8.32
C GLY A 148 23.50 -49.76 -9.19
N LEU A 149 23.00 -50.28 -10.32
CA LEU A 149 22.27 -49.51 -11.32
C LEU A 149 20.99 -48.85 -10.77
N GLN A 150 20.28 -49.55 -9.87
CA GLN A 150 19.09 -49.04 -9.17
C GLN A 150 19.40 -47.87 -8.23
N MET A 151 20.56 -47.87 -7.57
CA MET A 151 20.95 -46.76 -6.71
C MET A 151 21.40 -45.58 -7.57
N THR A 152 22.13 -45.84 -8.65
CA THR A 152 22.50 -44.80 -9.63
C THR A 152 21.29 -44.08 -10.19
N THR A 153 20.20 -44.77 -10.54
CA THR A 153 18.99 -44.13 -11.05
C THR A 153 18.29 -43.26 -10.00
N VAL A 154 18.21 -43.71 -8.74
CA VAL A 154 17.67 -42.91 -7.63
C VAL A 154 18.50 -41.65 -7.40
N TYR A 155 19.82 -41.76 -7.41
CA TYR A 155 20.71 -40.60 -7.29
C TYR A 155 20.58 -39.63 -8.47
N LEU A 156 20.43 -40.14 -9.69
CA LEU A 156 20.26 -39.30 -10.89
C LEU A 156 18.92 -38.54 -10.86
N LEU A 157 17.86 -39.18 -10.37
CA LEU A 157 16.56 -38.54 -10.12
C LEU A 157 16.62 -37.47 -9.01
N ALA A 158 17.32 -37.76 -7.91
CA ALA A 158 17.52 -36.77 -6.86
C ALA A 158 18.32 -35.56 -7.37
N MET A 159 19.42 -35.84 -8.08
CA MET A 159 20.28 -34.81 -8.66
C MET A 159 19.53 -33.93 -9.68
N SER A 160 18.69 -34.51 -10.54
CA SER A 160 17.93 -33.72 -11.52
C SER A 160 16.90 -32.83 -10.84
N LEU A 161 16.23 -33.31 -9.79
CA LEU A 161 15.28 -32.52 -9.03
C LEU A 161 15.98 -31.37 -8.27
N GLU A 162 17.12 -31.65 -7.65
CA GLU A 162 17.95 -30.64 -6.96
C GLU A 162 18.47 -29.57 -7.92
N PHE A 163 18.91 -29.98 -9.12
CA PHE A 163 19.34 -29.06 -10.17
C PHE A 163 18.21 -28.14 -10.61
N ILE A 164 17.01 -28.69 -10.83
CA ILE A 164 15.81 -27.93 -11.18
C ILE A 164 15.49 -26.92 -10.07
N MET A 165 15.44 -27.36 -8.81
CA MET A 165 15.12 -26.48 -7.68
C MET A 165 16.15 -25.36 -7.50
N THR A 166 17.44 -25.68 -7.61
CA THR A 166 18.52 -24.70 -7.49
C THR A 166 18.47 -23.66 -8.62
N ILE A 167 18.20 -24.09 -9.85
CA ILE A 167 18.03 -23.17 -10.98
C ILE A 167 16.81 -22.28 -10.78
N PHE A 168 15.65 -22.85 -10.46
CA PHE A 168 14.43 -22.06 -10.23
C PHE A 168 14.66 -21.02 -9.13
N TYR A 169 15.21 -21.43 -7.99
CA TYR A 169 15.53 -20.52 -6.91
C TYR A 169 16.49 -19.41 -7.35
N SER A 170 17.57 -19.76 -8.06
CA SER A 170 18.56 -18.78 -8.53
C SER A 170 17.97 -17.80 -9.56
N THR A 171 17.12 -18.28 -10.46
CA THR A 171 16.40 -17.44 -11.44
C THR A 171 15.42 -16.50 -10.73
N PHE A 172 14.63 -17.01 -9.79
CA PHE A 172 13.72 -16.17 -9.01
C PHE A 172 14.50 -15.14 -8.19
N LEU A 173 15.54 -15.56 -7.48
CA LEU A 173 16.39 -14.66 -6.70
C LEU A 173 17.06 -13.60 -7.59
N GLY A 174 17.54 -13.97 -8.79
CA GLY A 174 18.08 -13.01 -9.75
C GLY A 174 17.05 -12.00 -10.23
N SER A 175 15.83 -12.44 -10.55
CA SER A 175 14.71 -11.55 -10.88
C SER A 175 14.32 -10.66 -9.69
N PHE A 176 14.39 -11.20 -8.48
CA PHE A 176 14.08 -10.49 -7.24
C PHE A 176 15.11 -9.38 -7.01
N LEU A 177 16.40 -9.69 -7.11
CA LEU A 177 17.49 -8.71 -6.90
C LEU A 177 17.56 -7.60 -7.95
N THR A 178 17.08 -7.87 -9.17
CA THR A 178 17.07 -6.89 -10.27
C THR A 178 15.85 -5.97 -10.24
N THR A 179 14.81 -6.33 -9.49
CA THR A 179 13.62 -5.49 -9.31
C THR A 179 13.70 -4.77 -7.96
N TYR A 180 13.35 -3.47 -7.91
CA TYR A 180 13.25 -2.76 -6.62
C TYR A 180 12.05 -3.30 -5.86
N ILE A 181 12.31 -4.11 -4.84
CA ILE A 181 11.28 -4.87 -4.14
C ILE A 181 10.69 -4.00 -3.05
N ARG A 182 9.42 -3.71 -3.22
CA ARG A 182 8.60 -3.05 -2.22
C ARG A 182 7.59 -4.03 -1.66
N GLU A 183 7.09 -3.73 -0.48
CA GLU A 183 5.92 -4.41 0.03
C GLU A 183 4.73 -4.29 -0.95
N PRO A 184 3.76 -5.23 -0.89
CA PRO A 184 2.57 -5.12 -1.72
C PRO A 184 1.86 -3.78 -1.45
N GLN A 185 1.71 -2.98 -2.50
CA GLN A 185 1.06 -1.68 -2.39
C GLN A 185 -0.43 -1.85 -2.13
N ILE A 186 -0.93 -1.19 -1.07
CA ILE A 186 -2.36 -1.09 -0.80
C ILE A 186 -2.99 -0.26 -1.93
N SER A 187 -3.90 -0.89 -2.67
CA SER A 187 -4.54 -0.32 -3.86
C SER A 187 -6.07 -0.25 -3.73
N ILE A 188 -6.63 -1.06 -2.83
CA ILE A 188 -8.07 -1.18 -2.59
C ILE A 188 -8.39 -0.93 -1.11
N LEU A 189 -9.59 -0.41 -0.84
CA LEU A 189 -10.05 -0.13 0.53
C LEU A 189 -10.11 -1.40 1.41
N GLU A 190 -10.45 -2.56 0.84
CA GLU A 190 -10.47 -3.84 1.56
C GLU A 190 -9.08 -4.24 2.08
N GLU A 191 -8.02 -3.97 1.30
CA GLU A 191 -6.65 -4.25 1.70
C GLU A 191 -6.25 -3.34 2.88
N LEU A 192 -6.72 -2.09 2.86
CA LEU A 192 -6.51 -1.13 3.93
C LEU A 192 -7.16 -1.60 5.25
N LYS A 193 -8.38 -2.17 5.16
CA LYS A 193 -9.05 -2.82 6.30
C LYS A 193 -8.26 -4.02 6.83
N ARG A 194 -7.79 -4.91 5.95
CA ARG A 194 -6.99 -6.09 6.35
C ARG A 194 -5.67 -5.70 7.00
N ALA A 195 -5.08 -4.59 6.55
CA ALA A 195 -3.85 -4.04 7.11
C ALA A 195 -4.06 -3.32 8.45
N ASN A 196 -5.31 -3.17 8.94
CA ASN A 196 -5.66 -2.34 10.11
C ASN A 196 -5.13 -0.90 10.03
N MET A 197 -4.88 -0.42 8.82
CA MET A 197 -4.45 0.96 8.60
C MET A 197 -5.66 1.87 8.72
N LYS A 198 -5.50 3.02 9.36
CA LYS A 198 -6.61 3.93 9.60
C LYS A 198 -6.51 5.17 8.71
N ILE A 199 -7.65 5.77 8.38
CA ILE A 199 -7.75 6.94 7.52
C ILE A 199 -8.06 8.17 8.37
N MET A 200 -7.18 9.18 8.30
CA MET A 200 -7.39 10.45 9.00
C MET A 200 -8.48 11.29 8.32
N ASN A 201 -9.47 11.72 9.10
CA ASN A 201 -10.59 12.56 8.72
C ASN A 201 -10.69 13.75 9.69
N ASN A 202 -11.16 14.91 9.22
CA ASN A 202 -11.39 16.10 10.04
C ASN A 202 -12.89 16.33 10.32
N GLY A 203 -13.63 15.25 10.60
CA GLY A 203 -15.00 15.29 11.17
C GLY A 203 -16.14 15.65 10.21
N ASN A 204 -15.98 16.64 9.34
CA ASN A 204 -17.15 17.38 8.84
C ASN A 204 -17.67 17.02 7.43
N TYR A 205 -16.98 16.19 6.64
CA TYR A 205 -17.31 16.07 5.19
C TYR A 205 -17.54 14.64 4.68
N LEU A 206 -17.29 13.63 5.51
CA LEU A 206 -17.09 12.25 5.02
C LEU A 206 -18.21 11.29 5.41
N THR A 207 -19.01 11.67 6.39
CA THR A 207 -20.21 10.98 6.83
C THR A 207 -21.27 10.90 5.72
N SER A 208 -21.42 11.96 4.91
CA SER A 208 -22.39 12.00 3.81
C SER A 208 -21.85 11.50 2.47
N ALA A 209 -20.54 11.59 2.21
CA ALA A 209 -19.95 11.39 0.88
C ALA A 209 -19.61 9.94 0.51
N PHE A 210 -19.35 9.07 1.49
CA PHE A 210 -18.77 7.74 1.25
C PHE A 210 -19.73 6.55 1.39
N GLY A 211 -21.00 6.79 1.74
CA GLY A 211 -21.88 5.69 2.16
C GLY A 211 -21.35 5.10 3.47
N TYR A 212 -21.73 5.75 4.57
CA TYR A 212 -21.25 5.58 5.95
C TYR A 212 -20.89 4.14 6.36
N ASN A 213 -21.69 3.16 5.94
CA ASN A 213 -21.68 1.81 6.49
C ASN A 213 -20.42 1.00 6.19
N ASN A 214 -19.57 1.39 5.23
CA ASN A 214 -18.42 0.58 4.83
C ASN A 214 -17.05 1.12 5.27
N ILE A 215 -16.94 2.33 5.84
CA ILE A 215 -15.63 2.95 6.12
C ILE A 215 -15.47 3.39 7.58
N GLU A 216 -16.54 3.35 8.38
CA GLU A 216 -16.53 3.82 9.78
C GLU A 216 -15.44 3.16 10.63
N ASP A 217 -15.25 1.85 10.51
CA ASP A 217 -14.24 1.08 11.27
C ASP A 217 -12.79 1.52 11.01
N VAL A 218 -12.57 2.27 9.94
CA VAL A 218 -11.25 2.63 9.42
C VAL A 218 -10.95 4.11 9.65
N LEU A 219 -11.96 4.93 9.94
CA LEU A 219 -11.81 6.37 10.08
C LEU A 219 -11.32 6.74 11.49
N ILE A 220 -10.41 7.70 11.56
CA ILE A 220 -10.09 8.42 12.80
C ILE A 220 -10.34 9.89 12.59
N GLU A 221 -11.03 10.50 13.54
CA GLU A 221 -11.16 11.94 13.58
C GLU A 221 -9.90 12.59 14.17
N VAL A 222 -9.31 13.51 13.42
CA VAL A 222 -8.05 14.18 13.75
C VAL A 222 -8.19 15.67 13.45
N SER A 223 -7.50 16.51 14.22
CA SER A 223 -7.43 17.94 13.92
C SER A 223 -6.71 18.19 12.58
N PHE A 224 -7.04 19.30 11.91
CA PHE A 224 -6.39 19.66 10.65
C PHE A 224 -4.87 19.79 10.78
N GLY A 225 -4.39 20.41 11.87
CA GLY A 225 -2.96 20.61 12.10
C GLY A 225 -2.20 19.30 12.29
N ASP A 226 -2.81 18.31 12.93
CA ASP A 226 -2.15 17.01 13.15
C ASP A 226 -2.12 16.16 11.87
N ARG A 227 -3.17 16.26 11.05
CA ARG A 227 -3.19 15.63 9.73
C ARG A 227 -2.10 16.21 8.81
N GLU A 228 -1.92 17.54 8.81
CA GLU A 228 -0.86 18.19 8.04
C GLU A 228 0.53 17.78 8.54
N LYS A 229 0.74 17.75 9.86
CA LYS A 229 1.98 17.22 10.44
C LYS A 229 2.23 15.78 10.01
N ALA A 230 1.21 14.92 9.99
CA ALA A 230 1.34 13.54 9.55
C ALA A 230 1.69 13.41 8.06
N LEU A 231 1.16 14.29 7.19
CA LEU A 231 1.55 14.35 5.77
C LEU A 231 3.02 14.73 5.62
N LEU A 232 3.42 15.80 6.31
CA LEU A 232 4.77 16.36 6.21
C LEU A 232 5.80 15.44 6.84
N SER A 233 5.45 14.73 7.91
CA SER A 233 6.32 13.73 8.55
C SER A 233 6.38 12.41 7.78
N LYS A 234 5.67 12.28 6.65
CA LYS A 234 5.56 11.04 5.85
C LYS A 234 5.20 9.82 6.70
N ASN A 235 4.25 9.99 7.62
CA ASN A 235 3.87 8.89 8.52
C ASN A 235 3.19 7.77 7.71
N SER A 236 3.84 6.61 7.61
CA SER A 236 3.33 5.48 6.83
C SER A 236 2.16 4.73 7.48
N SER A 237 1.80 5.10 8.72
CA SER A 237 0.78 4.38 9.51
C SER A 237 -0.67 4.76 9.16
N TYR A 238 -0.89 5.79 8.37
CA TYR A 238 -2.23 6.33 8.12
C TYR A 238 -2.49 6.66 6.65
N GLY A 239 -3.69 6.33 6.19
CA GLY A 239 -4.24 6.85 4.95
C GLY A 239 -4.83 8.25 5.16
N GLN A 240 -4.96 9.02 4.08
CA GLN A 240 -5.53 10.36 4.14
C GLN A 240 -6.51 10.61 3.00
N ILE A 241 -7.47 11.50 3.22
CA ILE A 241 -8.46 11.83 2.20
C ILE A 241 -8.16 13.19 1.59
N ILE A 242 -7.94 13.21 0.28
CA ILE A 242 -7.57 14.41 -0.46
C ILE A 242 -8.52 14.63 -1.64
N HIS A 243 -8.79 15.88 -1.99
CA HIS A 243 -9.51 16.18 -3.22
C HIS A 243 -8.62 15.94 -4.44
N SER A 244 -9.22 15.43 -5.52
CA SER A 244 -8.52 15.17 -6.79
C SER A 244 -7.78 16.38 -7.33
N THR A 245 -8.34 17.58 -7.16
CA THR A 245 -7.68 18.84 -7.57
C THR A 245 -6.40 19.15 -6.81
N ILE A 246 -6.32 18.77 -5.53
CA ILE A 246 -5.11 18.96 -4.75
C ILE A 246 -4.09 17.89 -5.13
N TRP A 247 -4.55 16.65 -5.35
CA TRP A 247 -3.69 15.54 -5.78
C TRP A 247 -2.92 15.87 -7.05
N ASP A 248 -3.60 16.26 -8.12
CA ASP A 248 -2.98 16.56 -9.43
C ASP A 248 -1.98 17.72 -9.37
N LEU A 249 -2.13 18.61 -8.39
CA LEU A 249 -1.28 19.78 -8.19
C LEU A 249 -0.17 19.56 -7.17
N SER A 250 -0.17 18.43 -6.47
CA SER A 250 0.72 18.20 -5.33
C SER A 250 1.95 17.36 -5.70
N MET A 251 3.09 17.69 -5.09
CA MET A 251 4.27 16.81 -5.11
C MET A 251 4.05 15.49 -4.36
N LEU A 252 2.90 15.32 -3.70
CA LEU A 252 2.54 14.13 -2.93
C LEU A 252 2.47 12.86 -3.80
N ALA A 253 2.27 12.99 -5.12
CA ALA A 253 2.31 11.86 -6.05
C ALA A 253 3.67 11.11 -6.08
N GLN A 254 4.76 11.75 -5.61
CA GLN A 254 6.06 11.09 -5.49
C GLN A 254 6.13 10.13 -4.30
N ASP A 255 5.42 10.42 -3.21
CA ASP A 255 5.51 9.67 -1.94
C ASP A 255 4.27 8.84 -1.62
N TYR A 256 3.13 9.13 -2.26
CA TYR A 256 1.84 8.50 -1.99
C TYR A 256 1.24 7.86 -3.26
N VAL A 257 0.23 7.01 -3.07
CA VAL A 257 -0.59 6.37 -4.11
C VAL A 257 -2.05 6.58 -3.76
N HIS A 258 -2.90 6.86 -4.74
CA HIS A 258 -4.34 6.94 -4.52
C HIS A 258 -4.99 5.56 -4.66
N LEU A 259 -5.95 5.25 -3.80
CA LEU A 259 -6.74 4.03 -3.86
C LEU A 259 -7.82 4.15 -4.94
N LYS A 260 -8.07 3.04 -5.62
CA LYS A 260 -9.21 2.94 -6.52
C LYS A 260 -10.43 2.55 -5.69
N ILE A 261 -11.33 3.49 -5.47
CA ILE A 261 -12.61 3.23 -4.82
C ILE A 261 -13.54 2.66 -5.90
N LEU A 262 -13.71 1.35 -5.90
CA LEU A 262 -14.73 0.67 -6.72
C LEU A 262 -16.04 0.73 -5.93
N PHE A 263 -17.01 1.50 -6.44
CA PHE A 263 -18.39 1.48 -5.97
C PHE A 263 -19.19 0.43 -6.74
#